data_AF-A0A095BD87-F1
#
_entry.id   AF-A0A095BD87-F1
#
_cell.length_a   1.000
_cell.length_b   1.000
_cell.length_c   1.000
_cell.angle_alpha   90.00
_cell.angle_beta   90.00
_cell.angle_gamma   90.00
#
_symmetry.space_group_name_H-M   'P 1'
#
loop_
_entity.id
_entity.type
_entity.pdbx_description
1 polymer ?
#
loop_
_entity_poly.entity_id
_entity_poly.type
_entity_poly.pdbx_seq_one_letter_code
_entity_poly.pdbx_strand_id
1 'polypeptide(L)'
;MIGLLALWHSYGGLVTGVGGVAGGWYGRIARTHALERRDRLDAGAQALRLTEMLTARERVLSDRLDTLQQHHWMLMDQVQDVYAEAIAVRLIVHDLDAIAGRPLRQFRPLPPYPFPAQDDQAASGETSISSGGEDNK
;
A
#
# COMPACT_ATOMS: atom_id res chain seq x y z
N MET A 1 -61.09 -49.17 -44.84
CA MET A 1 -60.40 -49.12 -43.55
C MET A 1 -59.00 -48.59 -43.78
N ILE A 2 -58.81 -47.26 -43.68
CA ILE A 2 -57.51 -46.63 -43.84
C ILE A 2 -56.72 -46.95 -42.56
N GLY A 3 -55.70 -47.79 -42.71
CA GLY A 3 -55.04 -48.46 -41.61
C GLY A 3 -54.26 -47.51 -40.70
N LEU A 4 -54.35 -47.76 -39.39
CA LEU A 4 -53.60 -47.08 -38.33
C LEU A 4 -52.09 -46.99 -38.62
N LEU A 5 -51.56 -47.99 -39.35
CA LEU A 5 -50.18 -48.05 -39.84
C LEU A 5 -49.83 -46.94 -40.85
N ALA A 6 -50.76 -46.57 -41.75
CA ALA A 6 -50.54 -45.48 -42.70
C ALA A 6 -50.58 -44.11 -42.01
N LEU A 7 -51.45 -43.95 -41.00
CA LEU A 7 -51.49 -42.77 -40.17
C LEU A 7 -50.19 -42.62 -39.36
N TRP A 8 -49.70 -43.73 -38.78
CA TRP A 8 -48.44 -43.77 -38.03
C TRP A 8 -47.22 -43.44 -38.90
N HIS A 9 -47.16 -43.95 -40.14
CA HIS A 9 -46.06 -43.63 -41.06
C HIS A 9 -46.08 -42.16 -41.53
N SER A 10 -47.28 -41.59 -41.74
CA SER A 10 -47.43 -40.18 -42.12
C SER A 10 -47.05 -39.21 -40.98
N TYR A 11 -47.33 -39.58 -39.73
CA TYR A 11 -46.97 -38.77 -38.56
C TYR A 11 -45.55 -39.04 -38.06
N GLY A 12 -44.98 -40.23 -38.31
CA GLY A 12 -43.63 -40.60 -37.89
C GLY A 12 -42.56 -39.66 -38.43
N GLY A 13 -42.64 -39.29 -39.72
CA GLY A 13 -41.70 -38.33 -40.32
C GLY A 13 -41.83 -36.92 -39.71
N LEU A 14 -43.04 -36.50 -39.38
CA LEU A 14 -43.32 -35.16 -38.85
C LEU A 14 -42.91 -35.03 -37.37
N VAL A 15 -43.12 -36.07 -36.56
CA VAL A 15 -42.67 -36.13 -35.17
C VAL A 15 -41.14 -36.23 -35.09
N THR A 16 -40.50 -36.95 -36.02
CA THR A 16 -39.03 -37.06 -36.06
C THR A 16 -38.40 -35.74 -36.52
N GLY A 17 -38.99 -35.06 -37.50
CA GLY A 17 -38.52 -33.74 -37.97
C GLY A 17 -38.72 -32.62 -36.95
N VAL A 18 -39.91 -32.51 -36.37
CA VAL A 18 -40.22 -31.47 -35.36
C VAL A 18 -39.53 -31.77 -34.02
N GLY A 19 -39.46 -33.05 -33.62
CA GLY A 19 -38.73 -33.50 -32.44
C GLY A 19 -37.22 -33.26 -32.54
N GLY A 20 -36.64 -33.41 -33.74
CA GLY A 20 -35.23 -33.09 -33.99
C GLY A 20 -34.91 -31.60 -33.85
N VAL A 21 -35.79 -30.72 -34.34
CA VAL A 21 -35.63 -29.26 -34.22
C VAL A 21 -35.82 -28.79 -32.77
N ALA A 22 -36.84 -29.31 -32.07
CA ALA A 22 -37.07 -28.99 -30.66
C ALA A 22 -35.92 -29.50 -29.77
N GLY A 23 -35.44 -30.74 -30.01
CA GLY A 23 -34.29 -31.30 -29.32
C GLY A 23 -33.00 -30.50 -29.55
N GLY A 24 -32.79 -30.00 -30.78
CA GLY A 24 -31.68 -29.11 -31.11
C GLY A 24 -31.74 -27.76 -30.39
N TRP A 25 -32.93 -27.16 -30.25
CA TRP A 25 -33.11 -25.88 -29.55
C TRP A 25 -32.89 -26.03 -28.03
N TYR A 26 -33.44 -27.07 -27.41
CA TYR A 26 -33.19 -27.38 -26.01
C TYR A 26 -31.71 -27.71 -25.73
N GLY A 27 -31.06 -28.47 -26.62
CA GLY A 27 -29.62 -28.73 -26.53
C GLY A 27 -28.79 -27.45 -26.60
N ARG A 28 -29.19 -26.47 -27.43
CA ARG A 28 -28.53 -25.16 -27.53
C ARG A 28 -28.68 -24.34 -26.24
N ILE A 29 -29.87 -24.29 -25.65
CA ILE A 29 -30.13 -23.59 -24.38
C ILE A 29 -29.41 -24.26 -23.20
N ALA A 30 -29.42 -25.60 -23.14
CA ALA A 30 -28.68 -26.33 -22.12
C ALA A 30 -27.17 -26.07 -22.22
N ARG A 31 -26.64 -25.97 -23.45
CA ARG A 31 -25.24 -25.64 -23.69
C ARG A 31 -24.90 -24.21 -23.30
N THR A 32 -25.75 -23.22 -23.57
CA THR A 32 -25.48 -21.82 -23.14
C THR A 32 -25.48 -21.72 -21.61
N HIS A 33 -26.43 -22.35 -20.93
CA HIS A 33 -26.42 -22.36 -19.46
C HIS A 33 -25.21 -23.10 -18.87
N ALA A 34 -24.73 -24.17 -19.52
CA ALA A 34 -23.52 -24.86 -19.09
C ALA A 34 -22.26 -23.99 -19.28
N LEU A 35 -22.19 -23.21 -20.36
CA LEU A 35 -21.09 -22.26 -20.62
C LEU A 35 -21.11 -21.11 -19.61
N GLU A 36 -22.26 -20.49 -19.36
CA GLU A 36 -22.38 -19.42 -18.35
C GLU A 36 -21.96 -19.86 -16.95
N ARG A 37 -22.28 -21.10 -16.57
CA ARG A 37 -21.85 -21.66 -15.28
C ARG A 37 -20.33 -21.84 -15.23
N ARG A 38 -19.70 -22.25 -16.32
CA ARG A 38 -18.24 -22.36 -16.41
C ARG A 38 -17.58 -20.99 -16.36
N ASP A 39 -18.06 -20.03 -17.14
CA ASP A 39 -17.52 -18.67 -17.16
C ASP A 39 -17.59 -18.02 -15.77
N ARG A 40 -18.68 -18.24 -15.02
CA ARG A 40 -18.80 -17.77 -13.63
C ARG A 40 -17.81 -18.43 -12.69
N LEU A 41 -17.55 -19.73 -12.84
CA LEU A 41 -16.57 -20.44 -12.03
C LEU A 41 -15.15 -19.98 -12.36
N ASP A 42 -14.83 -19.78 -13.63
CA ASP A 42 -13.52 -19.28 -14.07
C ASP A 42 -13.31 -17.83 -13.62
N ALA A 43 -14.32 -16.97 -13.72
CA ALA A 43 -14.27 -15.61 -13.18
C ALA A 43 -14.09 -15.62 -11.65
N GLY A 44 -14.76 -16.51 -10.93
CA GLY A 44 -14.59 -16.69 -9.49
C GLY A 44 -13.17 -17.14 -9.13
N ALA A 45 -12.61 -18.11 -9.86
CA ALA A 45 -11.23 -18.56 -9.65
C ALA A 45 -10.21 -17.45 -9.94
N GLN A 46 -10.43 -16.64 -10.98
CA GLN A 46 -9.58 -15.48 -11.27
C GLN A 46 -9.67 -14.41 -10.17
N ALA A 47 -10.88 -14.13 -9.67
CA ALA A 47 -11.08 -13.19 -8.57
C ALA A 47 -10.34 -13.65 -7.31
N LEU A 48 -10.47 -14.93 -6.93
CA LEU A 48 -9.75 -15.51 -5.80
C LEU A 48 -8.24 -15.37 -5.95
N ARG A 49 -7.70 -15.71 -7.13
CA ARG A 49 -6.27 -15.59 -7.41
C ARG A 49 -5.76 -14.14 -7.30
N LEU A 50 -6.55 -13.16 -7.75
CA LEU A 50 -6.21 -11.75 -7.60
C LEU A 50 -6.23 -11.32 -6.13
N THR A 51 -7.22 -11.77 -5.36
CA THR A 51 -7.27 -11.47 -3.92
C THR A 51 -6.08 -12.09 -3.16
N GLU A 52 -5.68 -13.31 -3.51
CA GLU A 52 -4.48 -13.93 -2.94
C GLU A 52 -3.21 -13.13 -3.27
N MET A 53 -3.06 -12.67 -4.51
CA MET A 53 -1.94 -11.82 -4.91
C MET A 53 -1.93 -10.46 -4.19
N LEU A 54 -3.10 -9.83 -4.03
CA LEU A 54 -3.22 -8.56 -3.32
C LEU A 54 -2.91 -8.71 -1.84
N THR A 55 -3.50 -9.71 -1.18
CA THR A 55 -3.22 -9.97 0.25
C THR A 55 -1.76 -10.34 0.49
N ALA A 56 -1.11 -11.07 -0.42
CA ALA A 56 0.33 -11.33 -0.33
C ALA A 56 1.16 -10.04 -0.44
N ARG A 57 0.80 -9.13 -1.35
CA ARG A 57 1.47 -7.83 -1.47
C ARG A 57 1.24 -6.96 -0.25
N GLU A 58 0.01 -6.91 0.26
CA GLU A 58 -0.32 -6.17 1.47
C GLU A 58 0.50 -6.65 2.66
N ARG A 59 0.63 -7.97 2.87
CA ARG A 59 1.48 -8.52 3.93
C ARG A 59 2.93 -8.07 3.82
N VAL A 60 3.51 -8.15 2.62
CA VAL A 60 4.91 -7.70 2.39
C VAL A 60 5.07 -6.20 2.64
N LEU A 61 4.09 -5.39 2.29
CA LEU A 61 4.12 -3.95 2.55
C LEU A 61 3.98 -3.66 4.05
N SER A 62 3.07 -4.34 4.75
CA SER A 62 2.92 -4.22 6.20
C SER A 62 4.20 -4.63 6.93
N ASP A 63 4.80 -5.77 6.58
CA ASP A 63 6.06 -6.22 7.18
C ASP A 63 7.18 -5.19 6.98
N ARG A 64 7.27 -4.58 5.80
CA ARG A 64 8.25 -3.51 5.53
C ARG A 64 7.97 -2.26 6.35
N LEU A 65 6.71 -1.85 6.50
CA LEU A 65 6.35 -0.71 7.34
C LEU A 65 6.68 -0.97 8.81
N ASP A 66 6.40 -2.17 9.31
CA ASP A 66 6.70 -2.54 10.69
C ASP A 66 8.21 -2.51 10.96
N THR A 67 9.02 -3.04 10.04
CA THR A 67 10.49 -2.98 10.17
C THR A 67 11.01 -1.55 10.13
N LEU A 68 10.51 -0.71 9.22
CA LEU A 68 10.88 0.72 9.16
C LEU A 68 10.47 1.47 10.42
N GLN A 69 9.28 1.19 10.94
CA GLN A 69 8.79 1.79 12.17
C GLN A 69 9.66 1.37 13.35
N GLN A 70 10.02 0.10 13.47
CA GLN A 70 10.92 -0.38 14.53
C GLN A 70 12.29 0.29 14.47
N HIS A 71 12.87 0.43 13.27
CA HIS A 71 14.13 1.13 13.07
C HIS A 71 14.01 2.61 13.45
N HIS A 72 12.90 3.26 13.10
CA HIS A 72 12.64 4.65 13.46
C HIS A 72 12.60 4.83 14.98
N TRP A 73 11.88 3.96 15.70
CA TRP A 73 11.85 4.00 17.17
C TRP A 73 13.22 3.80 17.80
N MET A 74 14.01 2.85 17.28
CA MET A 74 15.37 2.61 17.76
C MET A 74 16.28 3.82 17.55
N LEU A 75 16.17 4.50 16.41
CA LEU A 75 16.91 5.73 16.14
C LEU A 75 16.48 6.88 17.06
N MET A 76 15.18 7.02 17.32
CA MET A 76 14.67 8.05 18.24
C MET A 76 15.17 7.83 19.67
N ASP A 77 15.23 6.59 20.13
CA ASP A 77 15.76 6.22 21.44
C ASP A 77 17.25 6.59 21.56
N GLN A 78 18.06 6.23 20.55
CA GLN A 78 19.49 6.60 20.51
C GLN A 78 19.71 8.11 20.49
N VAL A 79 18.89 8.85 19.73
CA VAL A 79 18.97 10.31 19.70
C VAL A 79 18.63 10.88 21.07
N GLN A 80 17.60 10.37 21.74
CA GLN A 80 17.22 10.79 23.08
C GLN A 80 18.36 10.59 24.09
N ASP A 81 19.06 9.46 24.03
CA ASP A 81 20.22 9.19 24.88
C ASP A 81 21.35 10.21 24.67
N VAL A 82 21.68 10.51 23.41
CA VAL A 82 22.70 11.51 23.06
C VAL A 82 22.30 12.90 23.57
N TYR A 83 21.01 13.25 23.51
CA TYR A 83 20.51 14.51 24.06
C TYR A 83 20.64 14.56 25.58
N ALA A 84 20.29 13.46 26.28
CA ALA A 84 20.44 13.37 27.72
C ALA A 84 21.91 13.52 28.14
N GLU A 85 22.81 12.84 27.45
CA GLU A 85 24.26 12.94 27.69
C GLU A 85 24.78 14.36 27.42
N ALA A 86 24.37 14.99 26.31
CA ALA A 86 24.77 16.35 25.99
C ALA A 86 24.31 17.37 27.04
N ILE A 87 23.10 17.20 27.61
CA ILE A 87 22.61 18.04 28.71
C ILE A 87 23.41 17.77 29.99
N ALA A 88 23.67 16.50 30.32
CA ALA A 88 24.44 16.13 31.49
C ALA A 88 25.87 16.72 31.47
N VAL A 89 26.55 16.63 30.32
CA VAL A 89 27.90 17.21 30.15
C VAL A 89 27.87 18.73 30.32
N ARG A 90 26.85 19.42 29.77
CA ARG A 90 26.71 20.87 29.96
C ARG A 90 26.56 21.25 31.43
N LEU A 91 25.76 20.50 32.18
CA LEU A 91 25.57 20.72 33.62
C LEU A 91 26.88 20.53 34.39
N ILE A 92 27.63 19.45 34.12
CA ILE A 92 28.93 19.20 34.76
C ILE A 92 29.91 20.36 34.50
N VAL A 93 29.99 20.84 33.26
CA VAL A 93 30.87 21.97 32.94
C VAL A 93 30.45 23.25 33.65
N HIS A 94 29.13 23.50 33.77
CA HIS A 94 28.63 24.64 34.53
C HIS A 94 28.99 24.56 36.01
N ASP A 95 28.85 23.38 36.63
CA ASP A 95 29.23 23.17 38.04
C ASP A 95 30.73 23.40 38.25
N LEU A 96 31.57 22.90 37.34
CA LEU A 96 33.02 23.12 37.39
C LEU A 96 33.41 24.59 37.20
N ASP A 97 32.77 25.31 36.27
CA ASP A 97 33.02 26.74 36.07
C ASP A 97 32.58 27.55 37.30
N ALA A 98 31.47 27.17 37.95
CA ALA A 98 31.00 27.78 39.19
C ALA A 98 31.99 27.56 40.36
N ILE A 99 32.49 26.33 40.53
CA ILE A 99 33.52 26.01 41.55
C ILE A 99 34.81 26.80 41.30
N ALA A 100 35.18 26.99 40.03
CA ALA A 100 36.38 27.74 39.65
C ALA A 100 36.20 29.26 39.68
N GLY A 101 35.01 29.78 40.03
CA GLY A 101 34.71 31.22 40.01
C GLY A 101 34.79 31.85 38.61
N ARG A 102 34.62 31.06 37.56
CA ARG A 102 34.66 31.51 36.17
C ARG A 102 33.26 31.94 35.71
N PRO A 103 33.15 32.89 34.77
CA PRO A 103 31.85 33.21 34.17
C PRO A 103 31.28 31.97 33.46
N LEU A 104 29.96 31.76 33.57
CA LEU A 104 29.28 30.62 32.94
C LEU A 104 29.48 30.64 31.42
N ARG A 105 29.98 29.54 30.85
CA ARG A 105 30.10 29.38 29.41
C ARG A 105 28.74 29.27 28.73
N GLN A 106 28.56 29.99 27.62
CA GLN A 106 27.37 29.88 26.79
C GLN A 106 27.55 28.74 25.78
N PHE A 107 26.74 27.68 25.90
CA PHE A 107 26.71 26.60 24.92
C PHE A 107 25.79 26.94 23.75
N ARG A 108 26.14 26.48 22.54
CA ARG A 108 25.24 26.54 21.38
C ARG A 108 23.90 25.85 21.73
N PRO A 109 22.74 26.43 21.42
CA PRO A 109 21.47 25.78 21.68
C PRO A 109 21.41 24.42 20.97
N LEU A 110 20.87 23.42 21.66
CA LEU A 110 20.62 22.11 21.06
C LEU A 110 19.55 22.30 19.96
N PRO A 111 19.62 21.55 18.85
CA PRO A 111 18.55 21.55 17.87
C PRO A 111 17.22 21.15 18.54
N PRO A 112 16.08 21.70 18.11
CA PRO A 112 14.78 21.32 18.66
C PRO A 112 14.50 19.84 18.36
N TYR A 113 14.09 19.10 19.40
CA TYR A 113 13.64 17.71 19.29
C TYR A 113 12.12 17.64 19.34
N PRO A 114 11.45 16.78 18.55
CA PRO A 114 12.03 15.93 17.49
C PRO A 114 12.50 16.75 16.30
N PHE A 115 13.52 16.26 15.59
CA PHE A 115 13.96 16.90 14.35
C PHE A 115 12.77 16.93 13.37
N PRO A 116 12.41 18.08 12.80
CA PRO A 116 11.41 18.09 11.75
C PRO A 116 11.89 17.14 10.65
N ALA A 117 10.99 16.31 10.13
CA ALA A 117 11.27 15.58 8.90
C ALA A 117 11.79 16.63 7.90
N GLN A 118 12.97 16.40 7.33
CA GLN A 118 13.49 17.26 6.28
C GLN A 118 12.52 17.14 5.11
N ASP A 119 11.49 17.99 5.11
CA ASP A 119 10.80 18.35 3.89
C ASP A 119 11.91 18.84 2.95
N ASP A 120 11.98 18.30 1.74
CA ASP A 120 13.05 18.47 0.74
C ASP A 120 13.32 19.95 0.30
N GLN A 121 12.87 20.95 1.05
CA GLN A 121 13.01 22.39 0.77
C GLN A 121 14.35 23.02 1.19
N ALA A 122 15.16 22.37 2.03
CA ALA A 122 16.40 22.99 2.55
C ALA A 122 17.61 22.98 1.59
N ALA A 123 17.40 22.75 0.29
CA ALA A 123 18.42 22.96 -0.75
C ALA A 123 18.30 24.34 -1.44
N SER A 124 17.34 25.18 -1.05
CA SER A 124 17.07 26.46 -1.70
C SER A 124 17.38 27.65 -0.78
N GLY A 125 18.64 28.07 -0.78
CA GLY A 125 19.04 29.48 -0.60
C GLY A 125 18.84 30.11 0.79
N GLU A 126 19.94 30.29 1.51
CA GLU A 126 20.30 31.62 2.03
C GLU A 126 21.79 31.66 2.37
N THR A 127 22.61 31.76 1.32
CA THR A 127 23.90 32.45 1.40
C THR A 127 23.59 33.95 1.30
N SER A 128 23.11 34.58 2.37
CA SER A 128 23.24 36.03 2.51
C SER A 128 24.61 36.31 3.14
N ILE A 129 25.58 36.37 2.23
CA ILE A 129 26.92 36.88 2.50
C ILE A 129 26.81 38.29 3.08
N SER A 130 27.44 38.45 4.24
CA SER A 130 27.91 39.70 4.80
C SER A 130 28.56 40.61 3.75
N SER A 131 27.97 41.79 3.54
CA SER A 131 28.63 43.00 3.02
C SER A 131 27.88 44.16 3.68
N GLY A 132 28.40 44.91 4.66
CA GLY A 132 29.75 45.44 4.76
C GLY A 132 29.80 46.79 4.06
N GLY A 133 29.46 47.86 4.81
CA GLY A 133 29.89 49.27 4.65
C GLY A 133 29.65 49.99 3.31
N GLU A 134 28.97 51.13 3.36
CA GLU A 134 29.60 52.45 3.08
C GLU A 134 28.52 53.55 3.09
N ASP A 135 28.58 54.35 4.16
CA ASP A 135 28.57 55.81 4.16
C ASP A 135 28.24 56.49 2.82
N ASN A 136 27.17 57.30 2.79
CA ASN A 136 27.32 58.62 2.17
C ASN A 136 26.38 59.67 2.78
N LYS A 137 26.95 60.87 2.92
CA LYS A 137 26.36 62.12 3.40
C LYS A 137 25.20 62.60 2.55
#